data_AF-A0A1Z5K3N0-F1
#
_entry.id   AF-A0A1Z5K3N0-F1
#
_cell.length_a   1.000
_cell.length_b   1.000
_cell.length_c   1.000
_cell.angle_alpha   90.00
_cell.angle_beta   90.00
_cell.angle_gamma   90.00
#
_symmetry.space_group_name_H-M   'P 1'
#
loop_
_entity.id
_entity.type
_entity.pdbx_description
1 polymer ?
#
loop_
_entity_poly.entity_id
_entity_poly.type
_entity_poly.pdbx_seq_one_letter_code
_entity_poly.pdbx_strand_id
1 'polypeptide(L)'
;MTNRSSRQHRRIVRNVLLLACLLLALGMLSLPSIWQALQRHEPSARIFRAFLEIQLILFGTACSLYLWSRTIGTKWIGRLLFYSSTNDDYALYARFQNKEDDSNNHYRDDEDSDFAPLFVDENTLEELPNKQGEEVNDDKTLEATDDVTDRFSSSHVPTAADVFQLCLDNLLIILVVLFLFTWSASGYTSLSKWTQSMAWIAAPTFPLLIFLYGMYGVIFHQPHLWNVLAYTLGAPLFPVTFRDGFVGDVLTSSVRPMQDITFTLVYLLYGLQGWWSQSYAAVAEEQRESTEPSSSLQDTLDPSILLPALEKSWILHTILLPFCVIGPLWWRFLQNLRQVMDERRRWPYLGNAFKYFLAAQVAVTGVYYPNWHGSTLWLTAFVVATLYQIYWDIFMDWGLLERSSGQWRLRSERLYNSRVLYWSIASINIILRFCWTLTFIPPQYLNPAGILIQQNKLIMSPFFASAEIVRRTLWGWLRFEYEALKVQKDEGRRVNEGDESYVADGLELAPMEKMDTAESKPSIIEFTRHTQVNSWNDMSSLNDTQVLLELSVYAVTFVALWLVAVAHRSTQ
;
A
#
# COMPACT_ATOMS: atom_id res chain seq x y z
N MET A 1 4.60 26.28 -16.88
CA MET A 1 4.60 25.31 -15.76
C MET A 1 5.17 25.84 -14.42
N THR A 2 5.94 26.94 -14.40
CA THR A 2 6.54 27.55 -13.17
C THR A 2 5.53 27.94 -12.08
N ASN A 3 4.32 28.35 -12.45
CA ASN A 3 3.27 28.70 -11.50
C ASN A 3 2.63 27.49 -10.79
N ARG A 4 2.58 26.31 -11.43
CA ARG A 4 1.97 25.09 -10.85
C ARG A 4 2.91 24.41 -9.87
N SER A 5 4.18 24.24 -10.24
CA SER A 5 5.21 23.69 -9.35
C SER A 5 5.40 24.56 -8.10
N SER A 6 5.43 25.88 -8.24
CA SER A 6 5.51 26.79 -7.09
C SER A 6 4.25 26.78 -6.21
N ARG A 7 3.04 26.69 -6.80
CA ARG A 7 1.79 26.52 -6.04
C ARG A 7 1.76 25.19 -5.30
N GLN A 8 2.17 24.09 -5.93
CA GLN A 8 2.22 22.76 -5.33
C GLN A 8 3.24 22.71 -4.18
N HIS A 9 4.43 23.27 -4.38
CA HIS A 9 5.42 23.36 -3.31
C HIS A 9 4.91 24.18 -2.11
N ARG A 10 4.28 25.34 -2.35
CA ARG A 10 3.65 26.13 -1.29
C ARG A 10 2.55 25.36 -0.55
N ARG A 11 1.72 24.58 -1.27
CA ARG A 11 0.70 23.71 -0.66
C ARG A 11 1.31 22.62 0.21
N ILE A 12 2.35 21.94 -0.28
CA ILE A 12 3.09 20.93 0.49
C ILE A 12 3.63 21.55 1.79
N VAL A 13 4.35 22.67 1.70
CA VAL A 13 4.94 23.34 2.87
C VAL A 13 3.86 23.74 3.88
N ARG A 14 2.77 24.36 3.42
CA ARG A 14 1.63 24.71 4.27
C ARG A 14 1.05 23.48 4.96
N ASN A 15 0.85 22.40 4.22
CA ASN A 15 0.20 21.20 4.76
C ASN A 15 1.12 20.41 5.71
N VAL A 16 2.44 20.45 5.50
CA VAL A 16 3.42 19.93 6.46
C VAL A 16 3.41 20.75 7.75
N LEU A 17 3.30 22.08 7.66
CA LEU A 17 3.14 22.94 8.85
C LEU A 17 1.83 22.65 9.58
N LEU A 18 0.72 22.49 8.86
CA LEU A 18 -0.57 22.10 9.44
C LEU A 18 -0.50 20.73 10.12
N LEU A 19 0.21 19.77 9.53
CA LEU A 19 0.44 18.45 10.12
C LEU A 19 1.19 18.58 11.45
N ALA A 20 2.26 19.38 11.50
CA ALA A 20 3.00 19.63 12.72
C ALA A 20 2.13 20.29 13.80
N CYS A 21 1.34 21.30 13.43
CA CYS A 21 0.40 21.95 14.34
C CYS A 21 -0.67 20.99 14.88
N LEU A 22 -1.24 20.13 14.03
CA LEU A 22 -2.23 19.12 14.43
C LEU A 22 -1.64 18.06 15.36
N LEU A 23 -0.44 17.58 15.07
CA LEU A 23 0.27 16.63 15.94
C LEU A 23 0.58 17.26 17.30
N LEU A 24 0.97 18.54 17.34
CA LEU A 24 1.14 19.28 18.59
C LEU A 24 -0.19 19.42 19.34
N ALA A 25 -1.28 19.79 18.65
CA ALA A 25 -2.60 19.92 19.26
C ALA A 25 -3.12 18.59 19.82
N LEU A 26 -2.93 17.49 19.09
CA LEU A 26 -3.20 16.13 19.57
C LEU A 26 -2.29 15.74 20.74
N GLY A 27 -1.03 16.20 20.76
CA GLY A 27 -0.12 15.99 21.89
C GLY A 27 -0.47 16.81 23.13
N MET A 28 -1.14 17.96 22.97
CA MET A 28 -1.69 18.74 24.07
C MET A 28 -2.93 18.09 24.69
N LEU A 29 -3.68 17.30 23.90
CA LEU A 29 -4.67 16.38 24.46
C LEU A 29 -3.92 15.26 25.18
N SER A 30 -4.30 14.94 26.42
CA SER A 30 -3.60 13.89 27.15
C SER A 30 -3.74 12.55 26.40
N LEU A 31 -2.64 11.82 26.23
CA LEU A 31 -2.65 10.46 25.67
C LEU A 31 -3.70 9.56 26.36
N PRO A 32 -3.89 9.63 27.69
CA PRO A 32 -5.00 8.95 28.37
C PRO A 32 -6.38 9.38 27.86
N SER A 33 -6.61 10.66 27.57
CA SER A 33 -7.90 11.16 27.06
C SER A 33 -8.22 10.64 25.66
N ILE A 34 -7.23 10.59 24.75
CA ILE A 34 -7.39 9.99 23.42
C ILE A 34 -7.72 8.50 23.55
N TRP A 35 -6.95 7.81 24.40
CA TRP A 35 -7.13 6.38 24.62
C TRP A 35 -8.49 6.07 25.23
N GLN A 36 -8.93 6.82 26.25
CA GLN A 36 -10.25 6.70 26.85
C GLN A 36 -11.37 6.98 25.84
N ALA A 37 -11.22 8.02 25.01
CA ALA A 37 -12.20 8.33 23.96
C ALA A 37 -12.36 7.16 22.98
N LEU A 38 -11.25 6.54 22.54
CA LEU A 38 -11.28 5.38 21.64
C LEU A 38 -11.82 4.13 22.33
N GLN A 39 -11.52 3.91 23.61
CA GLN A 39 -12.03 2.75 24.37
C GLN A 39 -13.55 2.79 24.60
N ARG A 40 -14.16 3.98 24.61
CA ARG A 40 -15.61 4.14 24.80
C ARG A 40 -16.46 3.66 23.62
N HIS A 41 -15.88 3.54 22.43
CA HIS A 41 -16.60 3.05 21.26
C HIS A 41 -15.68 2.23 20.35
N GLU A 42 -15.74 0.90 20.49
CA GLU A 42 -14.82 -0.01 19.81
C GLU A 42 -14.86 0.10 18.26
N PRO A 43 -16.04 0.21 17.60
CA PRO A 43 -16.09 0.42 16.16
C PRO A 43 -15.38 1.72 15.72
N SER A 44 -15.49 2.80 16.50
CA SER A 44 -14.75 4.04 16.20
C SER A 44 -13.25 3.83 16.27
N ALA A 45 -12.77 3.10 17.29
CA ALA A 45 -11.36 2.79 17.43
C ALA A 45 -10.84 1.97 16.25
N ARG A 46 -11.62 0.99 15.76
CA ARG A 46 -11.28 0.18 14.59
C ARG A 46 -11.22 1.03 13.31
N ILE A 47 -12.17 1.95 13.10
CA ILE A 47 -12.14 2.87 11.96
C ILE A 47 -10.89 3.73 11.99
N PHE A 48 -10.65 4.46 13.09
CA PHE A 48 -9.48 5.35 13.17
C PHE A 48 -8.18 4.57 13.02
N ARG A 49 -8.07 3.39 13.65
CA ARG A 49 -6.90 2.51 13.51
C ARG A 49 -6.69 2.11 12.04
N ALA A 50 -7.70 1.57 11.38
CA ALA A 50 -7.58 1.10 10.00
C ALA A 50 -7.22 2.21 9.03
N PHE A 51 -7.92 3.35 9.10
CA PHE A 51 -7.70 4.48 8.21
C PHE A 51 -6.32 5.12 8.46
N LEU A 52 -5.93 5.30 9.72
CA LEU A 52 -4.63 5.85 10.05
C LEU A 52 -3.49 4.92 9.61
N GLU A 53 -3.60 3.61 9.86
CA GLU A 53 -2.59 2.64 9.43
C GLU A 53 -2.44 2.59 7.91
N ILE A 54 -3.54 2.48 7.15
CA ILE A 54 -3.49 2.49 5.68
C ILE A 54 -2.87 3.79 5.18
N GLN A 55 -3.34 4.94 5.67
CA GLN A 55 -2.81 6.22 5.17
C GLN A 55 -1.37 6.44 5.58
N LEU A 56 -0.91 5.96 6.74
CA LEU A 56 0.50 6.07 7.13
C LEU A 56 1.39 5.14 6.28
N ILE A 57 0.93 3.94 5.90
CA ILE A 57 1.65 3.08 4.96
C ILE A 57 1.78 3.75 3.59
N LEU A 58 0.67 4.30 3.07
CA LEU A 58 0.66 5.03 1.80
C LEU A 58 1.52 6.29 1.86
N PHE A 59 1.42 7.05 2.94
CA PHE A 59 2.22 8.26 3.16
C PHE A 59 3.71 7.93 3.26
N GLY A 60 4.11 6.88 3.98
CA GLY A 60 5.51 6.44 4.02
C GLY A 60 6.04 6.03 2.64
N THR A 61 5.22 5.33 1.86
CA THR A 61 5.54 5.01 0.45
C THR A 61 5.69 6.29 -0.37
N ALA A 62 4.75 7.23 -0.26
CA ALA A 62 4.78 8.49 -0.99
C ALA A 62 5.96 9.38 -0.59
N CYS A 63 6.35 9.40 0.69
CA CYS A 63 7.58 10.04 1.17
C CYS A 63 8.80 9.47 0.45
N SER A 64 8.87 8.13 0.35
CA SER A 64 9.99 7.46 -0.32
C SER A 64 10.05 7.84 -1.79
N LEU A 65 8.91 7.84 -2.49
CA LEU A 65 8.81 8.27 -3.89
C LEU A 65 9.17 9.75 -4.08
N TYR A 66 8.73 10.62 -3.18
CA TYR A 66 9.02 12.05 -3.25
C TYR A 66 10.50 12.36 -3.03
N LEU A 67 11.13 11.67 -2.08
CA LEU A 67 12.57 11.80 -1.85
C LEU A 67 13.35 11.27 -3.05
N TRP A 68 12.91 10.12 -3.58
CA TRP A 68 13.44 9.54 -4.81
C TRP A 68 13.37 10.47 -6.01
N SER A 69 12.22 11.14 -6.21
CA SER A 69 12.02 12.00 -7.37
C SER A 69 12.99 13.17 -7.37
N ARG A 70 13.43 13.59 -6.18
CA ARG A 70 14.43 14.65 -5.99
C ARG A 70 15.88 14.16 -6.11
N THR A 71 16.15 12.90 -5.75
CA THR A 71 17.53 12.37 -5.76
C THR A 71 17.92 11.70 -7.08
N ILE A 72 17.01 10.95 -7.69
CA ILE A 72 17.29 10.07 -8.85
C ILE A 72 16.57 10.55 -10.10
N GLY A 73 15.47 11.28 -9.94
CA GLY A 73 14.71 11.90 -11.04
C GLY A 73 13.29 11.36 -11.17
N THR A 74 12.40 12.22 -11.65
CA THR A 74 10.97 11.92 -11.87
C THR A 74 10.75 10.86 -12.95
N LYS A 75 11.60 10.85 -13.99
CA LYS A 75 11.53 9.94 -15.14
C LYS A 75 11.56 8.45 -14.74
N TRP A 76 12.40 8.08 -13.77
CA TRP A 76 12.53 6.69 -13.29
C TRP A 76 11.32 6.20 -12.50
N ILE A 77 10.72 7.08 -11.70
CA ILE A 77 9.50 6.74 -10.95
C ILE A 77 8.33 6.56 -11.91
N GLY A 78 8.22 7.45 -12.91
CA GLY A 78 7.33 7.28 -14.06
C GLY A 78 7.45 5.89 -14.63
N ARG A 79 8.65 5.55 -15.09
CA ARG A 79 8.95 4.29 -15.78
C ARG A 79 8.66 3.04 -14.95
N LEU A 80 8.93 3.07 -13.64
CA LEU A 80 8.76 1.90 -12.78
C LEU A 80 7.33 1.69 -12.29
N LEU A 81 6.56 2.77 -12.08
CA LEU A 81 5.26 2.70 -11.40
C LEU A 81 4.07 3.14 -12.23
N PHE A 82 4.28 4.01 -13.21
CA PHE A 82 3.19 4.69 -13.91
C PHE A 82 3.08 4.33 -15.39
N TYR A 83 4.14 3.80 -16.00
CA TYR A 83 4.12 3.29 -17.38
C TYR A 83 4.27 1.76 -17.37
N SER A 84 3.36 1.07 -18.06
CA SER A 84 3.46 -0.36 -18.31
C SER A 84 4.37 -0.59 -19.53
N SER A 85 5.08 -1.73 -19.56
CA SER A 85 5.97 -2.17 -20.64
C SER A 85 5.22 -2.59 -21.92
N THR A 86 4.10 -1.95 -22.25
CA THR A 86 3.33 -2.18 -23.48
C THR A 86 3.69 -1.09 -24.49
N ASN A 87 3.92 -1.47 -25.75
CA ASN A 87 4.43 -0.57 -26.81
C ASN A 87 3.63 0.74 -26.98
N ASP A 88 2.35 0.77 -26.62
CA ASP A 88 1.52 1.98 -26.67
C ASP A 88 1.87 3.04 -25.59
N ASP A 89 2.44 2.62 -24.46
CA ASP A 89 2.85 3.53 -23.37
C ASP A 89 4.16 4.25 -23.68
N TYR A 90 5.01 3.70 -24.56
CA TYR A 90 6.23 4.37 -25.03
C TYR A 90 5.91 5.63 -25.84
N ALA A 91 4.83 5.62 -26.63
CA ALA A 91 4.37 6.81 -27.34
C ALA A 91 3.82 7.89 -26.39
N LEU A 92 3.20 7.48 -25.28
CA LEU A 92 2.74 8.40 -24.23
C LEU A 92 3.92 8.97 -23.39
N TYR A 93 4.94 8.15 -23.15
CA TYR A 93 6.20 8.52 -22.49
C TYR A 93 7.00 9.51 -23.34
N ALA A 94 7.15 9.26 -24.65
CA ALA A 94 7.80 10.17 -25.59
C ALA A 94 7.09 11.53 -25.68
N ARG A 95 5.75 11.55 -25.61
CA ARG A 95 4.97 12.80 -25.53
C ARG A 95 5.19 13.57 -24.22
N PHE A 96 5.49 12.88 -23.12
CA PHE A 96 5.85 13.52 -21.84
C PHE A 96 7.26 14.13 -21.87
N GLN A 97 8.22 13.45 -22.52
CA GLN A 97 9.58 13.97 -22.72
C GLN A 97 9.62 15.25 -23.55
N ASN A 98 8.95 15.27 -24.71
CA ASN A 98 8.92 16.46 -25.56
C ASN A 98 8.33 17.68 -24.82
N LYS A 99 7.41 17.45 -23.87
CA LYS A 99 6.78 18.51 -23.07
C LYS A 99 7.66 19.02 -21.92
N GLU A 100 8.59 18.21 -21.40
CA GLU A 100 9.60 18.64 -20.42
C GLU A 100 10.77 19.36 -21.10
N ASP A 101 11.21 18.88 -22.27
CA ASP A 101 12.34 19.46 -23.01
C ASP A 101 11.99 20.83 -23.63
N ASP A 102 10.77 21.03 -24.14
CA ASP A 102 10.27 22.34 -24.58
C ASP A 102 10.18 23.36 -23.43
N SER A 103 10.07 22.91 -22.18
CA SER A 103 9.99 23.79 -21.02
C SER A 103 11.35 24.25 -20.50
N ASN A 104 12.42 23.58 -20.90
CA ASN A 104 13.81 23.88 -20.51
C ASN A 104 14.60 24.59 -21.61
N ASN A 105 14.12 24.61 -22.86
CA ASN A 105 14.84 25.18 -23.99
C ASN A 105 14.20 26.48 -24.48
N HIS A 106 14.19 27.52 -23.63
CA HIS A 106 13.91 28.88 -24.09
C HIS A 106 15.23 29.58 -24.43
N TYR A 107 15.88 29.15 -25.51
CA TYR A 107 16.85 29.91 -26.32
C TYR A 107 17.34 29.01 -27.46
N ARG A 108 16.64 29.04 -28.61
CA ARG A 108 17.26 28.91 -29.93
C ARG A 108 16.27 29.31 -31.02
N ASP A 109 16.80 30.10 -31.94
CA ASP A 109 16.14 30.83 -33.02
C ASP A 109 15.43 29.93 -34.04
N ASP A 110 14.59 30.60 -34.83
CA ASP A 110 13.84 30.15 -36.00
C ASP A 110 14.62 29.20 -36.95
N GLU A 111 13.95 28.16 -37.45
CA GLU A 111 13.76 27.81 -38.88
C GLU A 111 13.30 26.35 -39.04
N ASP A 112 12.21 26.18 -39.79
CA ASP A 112 11.76 25.03 -40.59
C ASP A 112 12.06 23.58 -40.13
N SER A 113 11.00 22.80 -39.89
CA SER A 113 10.68 21.65 -40.76
C SER A 113 9.41 20.90 -40.33
N ASP A 114 8.50 20.81 -41.30
CA ASP A 114 7.40 19.87 -41.39
C ASP A 114 7.84 18.44 -41.07
N PHE A 115 7.04 17.71 -40.29
CA PHE A 115 6.55 16.36 -40.65
C PHE A 115 5.56 15.85 -39.59
N ALA A 116 4.28 15.91 -39.91
CA ALA A 116 3.25 15.10 -39.29
C ALA A 116 2.68 14.15 -40.35
N PRO A 117 2.52 12.85 -40.07
CA PRO A 117 1.48 12.07 -40.70
C PRO A 117 0.32 11.90 -39.71
N LEU A 118 -0.79 12.53 -40.09
CA LEU A 118 -2.14 12.14 -39.71
C LEU A 118 -2.36 10.66 -40.06
N PHE A 119 -3.00 9.93 -39.17
CA PHE A 119 -4.05 9.00 -39.58
C PHE A 119 -5.29 9.33 -38.75
N VAL A 120 -6.18 10.09 -39.40
CA VAL A 120 -7.58 10.26 -39.02
C VAL A 120 -8.33 9.10 -39.66
N ASP A 121 -9.10 8.36 -38.85
CA ASP A 121 -10.11 7.45 -39.39
C ASP A 121 -11.34 8.31 -39.73
N GLU A 122 -11.67 8.29 -41.01
CA GLU A 122 -12.63 9.13 -41.69
C GLU A 122 -13.97 8.40 -41.68
N ASN A 123 -14.88 8.76 -40.76
CA ASN A 123 -16.32 8.46 -40.87
C ASN A 123 -17.15 9.12 -39.76
N THR A 124 -17.21 10.45 -39.72
CA THR A 124 -18.45 11.20 -39.39
C THR A 124 -18.22 12.69 -39.59
N LEU A 125 -18.54 13.18 -40.78
CA LEU A 125 -18.83 14.59 -41.03
C LEU A 125 -20.22 14.67 -41.65
N GLU A 126 -21.21 15.01 -40.85
CA GLU A 126 -22.44 15.62 -41.35
C GLU A 126 -22.66 16.95 -40.62
N GLU A 127 -22.50 18.01 -41.42
CA GLU A 127 -23.26 19.25 -41.47
C GLU A 127 -23.46 20.07 -40.18
N LEU A 128 -22.93 21.31 -40.17
CA LEU A 128 -23.73 22.54 -40.30
C LEU A 128 -22.84 23.81 -40.37
N PRO A 129 -23.32 24.91 -40.99
CA PRO A 129 -22.48 25.94 -41.56
C PRO A 129 -22.28 27.19 -40.68
N ASN A 130 -21.13 27.81 -40.92
CA ASN A 130 -20.78 29.23 -40.85
C ASN A 130 -21.95 30.22 -40.56
N LYS A 131 -21.85 30.93 -39.42
CA LYS A 131 -22.37 32.30 -39.29
C LYS A 131 -21.32 33.18 -38.64
N GLN A 132 -20.87 34.16 -39.42
CA GLN A 132 -20.11 35.32 -38.98
C GLN A 132 -21.05 36.34 -38.31
N GLY A 133 -20.51 37.04 -37.31
CA GLY A 133 -21.01 38.33 -36.84
C GLY A 133 -21.64 38.32 -35.45
N GLU A 134 -20.87 38.67 -34.44
CA GLU A 134 -21.14 39.85 -33.57
C GLU A 134 -20.05 39.97 -32.51
N GLU A 135 -19.32 41.09 -32.55
CA GLU A 135 -18.48 41.57 -31.46
C GLU A 135 -19.38 41.92 -30.26
N VAL A 136 -19.29 41.16 -29.18
CA VAL A 136 -19.76 41.59 -27.87
C VAL A 136 -18.57 41.51 -26.91
N ASN A 137 -18.19 42.68 -26.40
CA ASN A 137 -17.25 42.85 -25.31
C ASN A 137 -17.68 42.02 -24.09
N ASP A 138 -16.90 41.00 -23.72
CA ASP A 138 -16.98 40.39 -22.40
C ASP A 138 -15.60 39.93 -21.92
N ASP A 139 -14.90 40.85 -21.26
CA ASP A 139 -13.67 40.64 -20.47
C ASP A 139 -13.95 39.87 -19.15
N LYS A 140 -14.92 38.95 -19.18
CA LYS A 140 -15.37 38.15 -18.02
C LYS A 140 -15.70 36.69 -18.32
N THR A 141 -15.49 36.22 -19.56
CA THR A 141 -15.83 34.84 -19.96
C THR A 141 -14.59 33.94 -20.16
N LEU A 142 -13.39 34.46 -19.94
CA LEU A 142 -12.11 33.72 -20.09
C LEU A 142 -11.67 32.93 -18.84
N GLU A 143 -12.40 32.97 -17.73
CA GLU A 143 -12.13 32.10 -16.57
C GLU A 143 -13.07 30.89 -16.45
N ALA A 144 -14.15 30.83 -17.26
CA ALA A 144 -15.16 29.79 -17.14
C ALA A 144 -15.11 28.71 -18.25
N THR A 145 -14.44 28.99 -19.37
CA THR A 145 -14.32 28.03 -20.48
C THR A 145 -13.08 27.14 -20.37
N ASP A 146 -12.00 27.61 -19.72
CA ASP A 146 -10.82 26.78 -19.42
C ASP A 146 -11.11 25.66 -18.40
N ASP A 147 -12.14 25.81 -17.57
CA ASP A 147 -12.47 24.81 -16.52
C ASP A 147 -13.42 23.70 -17.01
N VAL A 148 -13.97 23.84 -18.23
CA VAL A 148 -14.91 22.88 -18.84
C VAL A 148 -14.27 22.06 -19.96
N THR A 149 -13.31 22.63 -20.71
CA THR A 149 -12.56 21.89 -21.74
C THR A 149 -11.41 21.05 -21.18
N ASP A 150 -10.86 21.40 -20.01
CA ASP A 150 -9.80 20.60 -19.36
C ASP A 150 -10.35 19.32 -18.67
N ARG A 151 -11.68 19.16 -18.59
CA ARG A 151 -12.31 17.95 -18.01
C ARG A 151 -12.38 16.75 -18.95
N PHE A 152 -12.13 16.95 -20.25
CA PHE A 152 -12.34 15.87 -21.24
C PHE A 152 -11.12 15.45 -22.06
N SER A 153 -9.95 16.07 -21.90
CA SER A 153 -8.76 15.59 -22.62
C SER A 153 -7.42 16.00 -21.98
N SER A 154 -7.06 15.36 -20.87
CA SER A 154 -5.68 14.88 -20.69
C SER A 154 -5.63 13.85 -19.56
N SER A 155 -5.31 12.60 -19.90
CA SER A 155 -4.87 11.59 -18.93
C SER A 155 -3.51 12.01 -18.37
N HIS A 156 -3.51 12.95 -17.43
CA HIS A 156 -2.30 13.43 -16.78
C HIS A 156 -1.74 12.33 -15.87
N VAL A 157 -0.59 11.77 -16.26
CA VAL A 157 0.12 10.78 -15.44
C VAL A 157 0.55 11.45 -14.12
N PRO A 158 0.19 10.88 -12.96
CA PRO A 158 0.45 11.51 -11.67
C PRO A 158 1.95 11.54 -11.37
N THR A 159 2.45 12.67 -10.87
CA THR A 159 3.84 12.77 -10.40
C THR A 159 3.98 12.26 -8.96
N ALA A 160 5.21 11.92 -8.55
CA ALA A 160 5.49 11.57 -7.14
C ALA A 160 5.07 12.67 -6.15
N ALA A 161 5.14 13.94 -6.57
CA ALA A 161 4.69 15.08 -5.79
C ALA A 161 3.15 15.14 -5.67
N ASP A 162 2.42 14.74 -6.70
CA ASP A 162 0.96 14.65 -6.67
C ASP A 162 0.51 13.55 -5.71
N VAL A 163 1.14 12.38 -5.78
CA VAL A 163 0.86 11.26 -4.86
C VAL A 163 1.18 11.64 -3.41
N PHE A 164 2.33 12.28 -3.17
CA PHE A 164 2.71 12.76 -1.84
C PHE A 164 1.71 13.79 -1.29
N GLN A 165 1.31 14.76 -2.11
CA GLN A 165 0.33 15.76 -1.72
C GLN A 165 -1.02 15.13 -1.37
N LEU A 166 -1.50 14.18 -2.19
CA LEU A 166 -2.77 13.48 -1.95
C LEU A 166 -2.74 12.68 -0.64
N CYS A 167 -1.66 11.95 -0.38
CA CYS A 167 -1.48 11.21 0.88
C CYS A 167 -1.43 12.16 2.09
N LEU A 168 -0.75 13.30 1.96
CA LEU A 168 -0.70 14.32 3.01
C LEU A 168 -2.07 14.93 3.30
N ASP A 169 -2.85 15.22 2.26
CA ASP A 169 -4.21 15.77 2.38
C ASP A 169 -5.15 14.79 3.09
N ASN A 170 -5.13 13.52 2.70
CA ASN A 170 -5.93 12.48 3.36
C ASN A 170 -5.51 12.25 4.82
N LEU A 171 -4.21 12.28 5.11
CA LEU A 171 -3.71 12.17 6.48
C LEU A 171 -4.19 13.34 7.35
N LEU A 172 -4.14 14.57 6.82
CA LEU A 172 -4.64 15.75 7.51
C LEU A 172 -6.14 15.64 7.82
N ILE A 173 -6.95 15.16 6.87
CA ILE A 173 -8.39 14.95 7.09
C ILE A 173 -8.61 13.97 8.25
N ILE A 174 -7.91 12.83 8.27
CA ILE A 174 -8.01 11.85 9.36
C ILE A 174 -7.63 12.47 10.70
N LEU A 175 -6.54 13.22 10.77
CA LEU A 175 -6.06 13.82 12.01
C LEU A 175 -6.99 14.92 12.53
N VAL A 176 -7.57 15.73 11.64
CA VAL A 176 -8.60 16.72 12.00
C VAL A 176 -9.83 16.02 12.57
N VAL A 177 -10.33 14.98 11.90
CA VAL A 177 -11.50 14.24 12.39
C VAL A 177 -11.19 13.53 13.71
N LEU A 178 -9.99 12.97 13.88
CA LEU A 178 -9.54 12.36 15.14
C LEU A 178 -9.45 13.40 16.27
N PHE A 179 -8.96 14.60 15.98
CA PHE A 179 -8.93 15.70 16.93
C PHE A 179 -10.35 16.11 17.35
N LEU A 180 -11.25 16.30 16.39
CA LEU A 180 -12.66 16.64 16.65
C LEU A 180 -13.38 15.54 17.43
N PHE A 181 -13.13 14.28 17.10
CA PHE A 181 -13.63 13.12 17.84
C PHE A 181 -13.15 13.12 19.29
N THR A 182 -11.85 13.31 19.51
CA THR A 182 -11.27 13.31 20.86
C THR A 182 -11.79 14.48 21.70
N TRP A 183 -11.89 15.66 21.09
CA TRP A 183 -12.48 16.83 21.72
C TRP A 183 -13.95 16.60 22.08
N SER A 184 -14.71 16.03 21.14
CA SER A 184 -16.12 15.70 21.39
C SER A 184 -16.26 14.70 22.54
N ALA A 185 -15.40 13.68 22.58
CA ALA A 185 -15.41 12.68 23.63
C ALA A 185 -14.94 13.20 25.01
N SER A 186 -14.17 14.28 25.09
CA SER A 186 -13.89 14.92 26.39
C SER A 186 -15.11 15.67 26.95
N GLY A 187 -16.07 16.03 26.09
CA GLY A 187 -17.34 16.64 26.51
C GLY A 187 -18.23 15.74 27.37
N TYR A 188 -18.02 14.41 27.36
CA TYR A 188 -18.78 13.47 28.21
C TYR A 188 -18.53 13.69 29.71
N THR A 189 -17.35 14.15 30.10
CA THR A 189 -17.01 14.41 31.51
C THR A 189 -17.38 15.84 31.95
N SER A 190 -18.04 16.61 31.09
CA SER A 190 -18.49 17.98 31.40
C SER A 190 -19.71 17.98 32.32
N LEU A 191 -19.80 18.97 33.21
CA LEU A 191 -20.95 19.17 34.11
C LEU A 191 -22.21 19.69 33.38
N SER A 192 -22.07 20.24 32.17
CA SER A 192 -23.21 20.78 31.42
C SER A 192 -23.94 19.70 30.61
N LYS A 193 -25.24 19.54 30.87
CA LYS A 193 -26.13 18.63 30.12
C LYS A 193 -26.08 18.89 28.61
N TRP A 194 -26.00 20.16 28.21
CA TRP A 194 -25.93 20.54 26.80
C TRP A 194 -24.63 20.03 26.13
N THR A 195 -23.49 20.16 26.81
CA THR A 195 -22.21 19.65 26.29
C THR A 195 -22.17 18.12 26.22
N GLN A 196 -22.81 17.44 27.17
CA GLN A 196 -22.96 15.98 27.12
C GLN A 196 -23.84 15.55 25.94
N SER A 197 -24.97 16.23 25.70
CA SER A 197 -25.83 15.98 24.54
C SER A 197 -25.13 16.23 23.20
N MET A 198 -24.24 17.22 23.13
CA MET A 198 -23.45 17.44 21.91
C MET A 198 -22.37 16.37 21.73
N ALA A 199 -21.67 15.99 22.80
CA ALA A 199 -20.70 14.88 22.79
C ALA A 199 -21.34 13.55 22.34
N TRP A 200 -22.56 13.32 22.82
CA TRP A 200 -23.40 12.17 22.48
C TRP A 200 -23.64 12.02 20.98
N ILE A 201 -23.89 13.14 20.27
CA ILE A 201 -24.07 13.11 18.82
C ILE A 201 -22.73 13.07 18.08
N ALA A 202 -21.82 13.94 18.47
CA ALA A 202 -20.61 14.20 17.72
C ALA A 202 -19.60 13.03 17.77
N ALA A 203 -19.43 12.35 18.91
CA ALA A 203 -18.42 11.32 19.06
C ALA A 203 -18.63 10.07 18.16
N PRO A 204 -19.83 9.48 18.07
CA PRO A 204 -20.10 8.40 17.10
C PRO A 204 -20.26 8.89 15.64
N THR A 205 -20.64 10.14 15.39
CA THR A 205 -20.86 10.62 14.00
C THR A 205 -19.55 10.87 13.24
N PHE A 206 -18.53 11.46 13.86
CA PHE A 206 -17.24 11.71 13.21
C PHE A 206 -16.59 10.45 12.59
N PRO A 207 -16.39 9.34 13.32
CA PRO A 207 -15.86 8.10 12.77
C PRO A 207 -16.76 7.48 11.68
N LEU A 208 -18.09 7.61 11.78
CA LEU A 208 -18.97 7.16 10.71
C LEU A 208 -18.82 8.02 9.44
N LEU A 209 -18.76 9.34 9.59
CA LEU A 209 -18.60 10.27 8.48
C LEU A 209 -17.28 10.06 7.74
N ILE A 210 -16.17 9.86 8.47
CA ILE A 210 -14.88 9.57 7.80
C ILE A 210 -14.88 8.21 7.12
N PHE A 211 -15.54 7.20 7.69
CA PHE A 211 -15.70 5.90 7.05
C PHE A 211 -16.50 6.02 5.76
N LEU A 212 -17.65 6.70 5.79
CA LEU A 212 -18.48 6.95 4.62
C LEU A 212 -17.75 7.79 3.57
N TYR A 213 -17.04 8.84 3.98
CA TYR A 213 -16.20 9.66 3.10
C TYR A 213 -15.12 8.82 2.42
N GLY A 214 -14.42 7.97 3.20
CA GLY A 214 -13.40 7.06 2.68
C GLY A 214 -13.96 6.06 1.68
N MET A 215 -15.08 5.41 2.00
CA MET A 215 -15.75 4.47 1.10
C MET A 215 -16.26 5.15 -0.16
N TYR A 216 -16.86 6.33 -0.03
CA TYR A 216 -17.29 7.13 -1.18
C TYR A 216 -16.11 7.50 -2.10
N GLY A 217 -15.00 7.93 -1.52
CA GLY A 217 -13.78 8.26 -2.26
C GLY A 217 -13.22 7.07 -3.02
N VAL A 218 -13.11 5.92 -2.36
CA VAL A 218 -12.63 4.67 -2.97
C VAL A 218 -13.57 4.21 -4.08
N ILE A 219 -14.88 4.19 -3.86
CA ILE A 219 -15.86 3.65 -4.83
C ILE A 219 -16.02 4.56 -6.05
N PHE A 220 -16.18 5.88 -5.84
CA PHE A 220 -16.63 6.78 -6.90
C PHE A 220 -15.56 7.73 -7.45
N HIS A 221 -14.52 8.06 -6.67
CA HIS A 221 -13.57 9.13 -7.03
C HIS A 221 -12.19 8.61 -7.45
N GLN A 222 -11.94 7.30 -7.37
CA GLN A 222 -10.63 6.72 -7.71
C GLN A 222 -10.73 5.53 -8.68
N PRO A 223 -11.19 5.75 -9.94
CA PRO A 223 -11.24 4.68 -10.94
C PRO A 223 -9.84 4.06 -11.22
N HIS A 224 -8.78 4.87 -11.15
CA HIS A 224 -7.40 4.38 -11.30
C HIS A 224 -6.96 3.45 -10.17
N LEU A 225 -7.46 3.64 -8.95
CA LEU A 225 -7.19 2.72 -7.83
C LEU A 225 -7.75 1.33 -8.14
N TRP A 226 -8.98 1.26 -8.65
CA TRP A 226 -9.58 -0.01 -9.04
C TRP A 226 -8.84 -0.69 -10.18
N ASN A 227 -8.31 0.06 -11.14
CA ASN A 227 -7.45 -0.51 -12.18
C ASN A 227 -6.17 -1.10 -11.59
N VAL A 228 -5.46 -0.34 -10.75
CA VAL A 228 -4.23 -0.84 -10.09
C VAL A 228 -4.53 -2.06 -9.23
N LEU A 229 -5.62 -2.05 -8.45
CA LEU A 229 -6.04 -3.19 -7.65
C LEU A 229 -6.48 -4.37 -8.52
N ALA A 230 -7.18 -4.15 -9.63
CA ALA A 230 -7.59 -5.22 -10.54
C ALA A 230 -6.38 -5.90 -11.18
N TYR A 231 -5.37 -5.16 -11.62
CA TYR A 231 -4.13 -5.76 -12.14
C TYR A 231 -3.31 -6.44 -11.03
N THR A 232 -3.26 -5.84 -9.84
CA THR A 232 -2.54 -6.42 -8.68
C THR A 232 -3.19 -7.73 -8.23
N LEU A 233 -4.51 -7.74 -8.04
CA LEU A 233 -5.26 -8.88 -7.48
C LEU A 233 -5.70 -9.88 -8.54
N GLY A 234 -5.73 -9.47 -9.81
CA GLY A 234 -6.21 -10.27 -10.94
C GLY A 234 -5.23 -11.31 -11.45
N ALA A 235 -4.03 -11.44 -10.87
CA ALA A 235 -3.14 -12.56 -11.19
C ALA A 235 -3.87 -13.90 -10.92
N PRO A 236 -3.79 -14.90 -11.82
CA PRO A 236 -2.85 -15.01 -12.95
C PRO A 236 -3.39 -14.48 -14.31
N LEU A 237 -4.51 -13.75 -14.34
CA LEU A 237 -5.18 -13.35 -15.59
C LEU A 237 -4.39 -12.34 -16.42
N PHE A 238 -3.56 -11.52 -15.77
CA PHE A 238 -2.76 -10.47 -16.40
C PHE A 238 -1.27 -10.69 -16.16
N PRO A 239 -0.38 -10.23 -17.07
CA PRO A 239 1.04 -10.19 -16.81
C PRO A 239 1.35 -9.31 -15.60
N VAL A 240 2.37 -9.69 -14.82
CA VAL A 240 2.70 -9.03 -13.56
C VAL A 240 3.88 -8.10 -13.76
N THR A 241 3.64 -6.80 -13.58
CA THR A 241 4.68 -5.77 -13.63
C THR A 241 5.34 -5.55 -12.26
N PHE A 242 6.43 -4.78 -12.23
CA PHE A 242 7.05 -4.35 -10.98
C PHE A 242 6.07 -3.58 -10.07
N ARG A 243 5.24 -2.71 -10.65
CA ARG A 243 4.18 -1.98 -9.93
C ARG A 243 3.24 -2.95 -9.20
N ASP A 244 2.74 -3.97 -9.87
CA ASP A 244 1.75 -4.90 -9.30
C ASP A 244 2.38 -5.73 -8.18
N GLY A 245 3.65 -6.12 -8.34
CA GLY A 245 4.42 -6.77 -7.28
C GLY A 245 4.65 -5.86 -6.07
N PHE A 246 5.01 -4.59 -6.31
CA PHE A 246 5.26 -3.60 -5.27
C PHE A 246 3.98 -3.26 -4.48
N VAL A 247 2.87 -3.00 -5.17
CA VAL A 247 1.56 -2.73 -4.55
C VAL A 247 1.08 -3.95 -3.78
N GLY A 248 1.23 -5.15 -4.34
CA GLY A 248 0.89 -6.38 -3.62
C GLY A 248 1.71 -6.53 -2.32
N ASP A 249 2.99 -6.16 -2.33
CA ASP A 249 3.83 -6.19 -1.13
C ASP A 249 3.36 -5.15 -0.10
N VAL A 250 2.91 -3.97 -0.52
CA VAL A 250 2.25 -3.00 0.35
C VAL A 250 0.94 -3.56 0.93
N LEU A 251 0.15 -4.31 0.16
CA LEU A 251 -1.08 -4.96 0.65
C LEU A 251 -0.80 -6.03 1.73
N THR A 252 0.36 -6.69 1.71
CA THR A 252 0.72 -7.61 2.82
C THR A 252 0.92 -6.90 4.16
N SER A 253 1.06 -5.57 4.15
CA SER A 253 1.14 -4.72 5.34
C SER A 253 -0.24 -4.23 5.82
N SER A 254 -1.30 -4.37 5.01
CA SER A 254 -2.65 -3.88 5.33
C SER A 254 -3.57 -4.91 6.00
N VAL A 255 -3.04 -6.03 6.48
CA VAL A 255 -3.82 -7.13 7.08
C VAL A 255 -4.71 -6.66 8.24
N ARG A 256 -4.14 -5.98 9.24
CA ARG A 256 -4.89 -5.46 10.39
C ARG A 256 -5.95 -4.43 9.98
N PRO A 257 -5.63 -3.42 9.16
CA PRO A 257 -6.62 -2.50 8.64
C PRO A 257 -7.76 -3.18 7.88
N MET A 258 -7.45 -4.20 7.07
CA MET A 258 -8.46 -4.98 6.35
C MET A 258 -9.41 -5.68 7.33
N GLN A 259 -8.88 -6.30 8.39
CA GLN A 259 -9.71 -6.92 9.43
C GLN A 259 -10.61 -5.91 10.14
N ASP A 260 -10.10 -4.73 10.49
CA ASP A 260 -10.87 -3.67 11.15
C ASP A 260 -11.95 -3.08 10.23
N ILE A 261 -11.65 -2.88 8.94
CA ILE A 261 -12.64 -2.44 7.94
C ILE A 261 -13.72 -3.52 7.74
N THR A 262 -13.32 -4.79 7.59
CA THR A 262 -14.26 -5.90 7.43
C THR A 262 -15.16 -6.05 8.65
N PHE A 263 -14.61 -5.95 9.86
CA PHE A 263 -15.40 -5.94 11.09
C PHE A 263 -16.39 -4.78 11.11
N THR A 264 -15.94 -3.57 10.79
CA THR A 264 -16.79 -2.37 10.77
C THR A 264 -17.90 -2.46 9.73
N LEU A 265 -17.61 -2.97 8.53
CA LEU A 265 -18.60 -3.21 7.48
C LEU A 265 -19.69 -4.18 7.95
N VAL A 266 -19.26 -5.34 8.48
CA VAL A 266 -20.18 -6.36 8.98
C VAL A 266 -21.01 -5.82 10.16
N TYR A 267 -20.39 -5.02 11.03
CA TYR A 267 -21.08 -4.32 12.12
C TYR A 267 -22.16 -3.35 11.61
N LEU A 268 -21.82 -2.48 10.65
CA LEU A 268 -22.75 -1.50 10.09
C LEU A 268 -23.92 -2.16 9.36
N LEU A 269 -23.67 -3.27 8.65
CA LEU A 269 -24.71 -4.03 7.94
C LEU A 269 -25.69 -4.73 8.89
N TYR A 270 -25.24 -5.14 10.07
CA TYR A 270 -26.11 -5.78 11.08
C TYR A 270 -27.02 -4.78 11.82
N GLY A 271 -26.70 -3.48 11.82
CA GLY A 271 -27.63 -2.43 12.22
C GLY A 271 -26.98 -1.19 12.84
N LEU A 272 -27.38 0.00 12.35
CA LEU A 272 -26.96 1.30 12.89
C LEU A 272 -27.39 1.54 14.35
N GLN A 273 -28.36 0.78 14.86
CA GLN A 273 -28.79 0.90 16.26
C GLN A 273 -27.66 0.52 17.24
N GLY A 274 -26.84 -0.48 16.90
CA GLY A 274 -25.67 -0.87 17.68
C GLY A 274 -24.63 0.25 17.75
N TRP A 275 -24.42 0.96 16.63
CA TRP A 275 -23.47 2.07 16.48
C TRP A 275 -23.66 3.19 17.50
N TRP A 276 -24.91 3.46 17.85
CA TRP A 276 -25.17 4.45 18.88
C TRP A 276 -24.97 3.82 20.27
N SER A 277 -25.55 2.65 20.51
CA SER A 277 -25.68 2.01 21.83
C SER A 277 -24.40 1.71 22.62
N GLN A 278 -23.27 1.38 21.98
CA GLN A 278 -22.03 1.08 22.69
C GLN A 278 -21.47 2.31 23.42
N SER A 279 -21.65 3.50 22.86
CA SER A 279 -21.21 4.76 23.48
C SER A 279 -21.90 5.02 24.83
N TYR A 280 -22.99 4.29 25.12
CA TYR A 280 -23.81 4.46 26.32
C TYR A 280 -23.52 3.46 27.43
N ALA A 281 -23.09 2.24 27.10
CA ALA A 281 -22.90 1.17 28.10
C ALA A 281 -21.84 1.58 29.14
N ALA A 282 -20.73 2.17 28.68
CA ALA A 282 -19.66 2.65 29.55
C ALA A 282 -20.08 3.84 30.45
N VAL A 283 -20.92 4.75 29.94
CA VAL A 283 -21.44 5.89 30.72
C VAL A 283 -22.50 5.44 31.73
N ALA A 284 -23.34 4.48 31.35
CA ALA A 284 -24.35 3.90 32.22
C ALA A 284 -23.73 3.08 33.36
N GLU A 285 -22.62 2.37 33.14
CA GLU A 285 -21.86 1.67 34.18
C GLU A 285 -21.12 2.63 35.12
N GLU A 286 -20.44 3.65 34.59
CA GLU A 286 -19.73 4.66 35.38
C GLU A 286 -20.71 5.51 36.23
N GLN A 287 -21.95 5.71 35.76
CA GLN A 287 -23.03 6.32 36.56
C GLN A 287 -23.68 5.34 37.55
N ARG A 288 -23.77 4.04 37.23
CA ARG A 288 -24.36 3.02 38.12
C ARG A 288 -23.57 2.80 39.40
N GLU A 289 -22.24 2.89 39.35
CA GLU A 289 -21.40 2.86 40.57
C GLU A 289 -21.68 4.03 41.53
N SER A 290 -22.34 5.09 41.05
CA SER A 290 -22.70 6.25 41.87
C SER A 290 -24.15 6.27 42.35
N THR A 291 -25.06 5.41 41.84
CA THR A 291 -26.47 5.42 42.27
C THR A 291 -27.22 4.12 41.94
N GLU A 292 -27.79 3.46 42.94
CA GLU A 292 -28.88 2.49 42.79
C GLU A 292 -30.18 3.04 43.41
N PRO A 293 -31.38 2.46 43.13
CA PRO A 293 -31.90 1.97 41.85
C PRO A 293 -33.28 2.62 41.57
N SER A 294 -33.60 2.90 40.30
CA SER A 294 -35.02 3.04 39.92
C SER A 294 -35.25 2.66 38.46
N SER A 295 -36.33 1.91 38.31
CA SER A 295 -36.80 1.13 37.18
C SER A 295 -37.35 1.93 36.00
N SER A 296 -37.47 1.18 34.89
CA SER A 296 -38.42 1.29 33.78
C SER A 296 -38.29 2.47 32.83
N LEU A 297 -37.70 2.22 31.65
CA LEU A 297 -38.42 2.02 30.38
C LEU A 297 -37.37 1.81 29.25
N GLN A 298 -36.86 0.59 29.08
CA GLN A 298 -35.87 0.29 28.02
C GLN A 298 -36.24 -0.98 27.25
N ASP A 299 -37.53 -1.24 27.08
CA ASP A 299 -38.00 -2.26 26.14
C ASP A 299 -38.34 -1.60 24.81
N THR A 300 -37.35 -1.51 23.92
CA THR A 300 -37.55 -1.65 22.47
C THR A 300 -36.18 -1.72 21.79
N LEU A 301 -35.81 -2.95 21.39
CA LEU A 301 -34.57 -3.37 20.73
C LEU A 301 -33.31 -3.19 21.59
N ASP A 302 -33.07 -4.21 22.41
CA ASP A 302 -31.92 -4.35 23.31
C ASP A 302 -30.60 -4.42 22.51
N PRO A 303 -29.73 -3.39 22.60
CA PRO A 303 -28.42 -3.42 21.96
C PRO A 303 -27.45 -4.42 22.60
N SER A 304 -27.82 -4.95 23.78
CA SER A 304 -27.18 -6.04 24.51
C SER A 304 -27.23 -7.40 23.78
N ILE A 305 -28.04 -7.54 22.72
CA ILE A 305 -28.20 -8.79 21.95
C ILE A 305 -27.37 -8.80 20.65
N LEU A 306 -27.21 -7.63 20.01
CA LEU A 306 -26.57 -7.52 18.69
C LEU A 306 -25.05 -7.66 18.72
N LEU A 307 -24.40 -7.09 19.74
CA LEU A 307 -22.94 -7.18 19.88
C LEU A 307 -22.45 -8.60 20.15
N PRO A 308 -23.06 -9.34 21.11
CA PRO A 308 -22.71 -10.73 21.34
C PRO A 308 -23.02 -11.62 20.13
N ALA A 309 -23.98 -11.27 19.27
CA ALA A 309 -24.26 -12.04 18.05
C ALA A 309 -23.17 -11.87 16.99
N LEU A 310 -22.61 -10.66 16.82
CA LEU A 310 -21.51 -10.41 15.89
C LEU A 310 -20.21 -11.03 16.39
N GLU A 311 -19.93 -10.88 17.68
CA GLU A 311 -18.79 -11.49 18.37
C GLU A 311 -18.82 -13.03 18.32
N LYS A 312 -20.01 -13.62 18.22
CA LYS A 312 -20.23 -15.05 18.04
C LYS A 312 -20.33 -15.48 16.58
N SER A 313 -20.22 -14.54 15.63
CA SER A 313 -20.39 -14.86 14.20
C SER A 313 -19.26 -15.76 13.71
N TRP A 314 -19.61 -17.01 13.45
CA TRP A 314 -18.68 -17.99 12.90
C TRP A 314 -18.14 -17.55 11.54
N ILE A 315 -18.99 -17.00 10.66
CA ILE A 315 -18.58 -16.51 9.34
C ILE A 315 -17.54 -15.40 9.47
N LEU A 316 -17.75 -14.44 10.39
CA LEU A 316 -16.83 -13.34 10.61
C LEU A 316 -15.45 -13.83 11.05
N HIS A 317 -15.40 -14.64 12.11
CA HIS A 317 -14.13 -15.01 12.73
C HIS A 317 -13.46 -16.26 12.16
N THR A 318 -14.17 -17.07 11.36
CA THR A 318 -13.63 -18.29 10.73
C THR A 318 -13.35 -18.11 9.24
N ILE A 319 -14.08 -17.23 8.56
CA ILE A 319 -13.93 -17.02 7.10
C ILE A 319 -13.43 -15.61 6.79
N LEU A 320 -14.18 -14.56 7.16
CA LEU A 320 -13.89 -13.20 6.70
C LEU A 320 -12.58 -12.63 7.27
N LEU A 321 -12.39 -12.65 8.58
CA LEU A 321 -11.18 -12.11 9.21
C LEU A 321 -9.91 -12.91 8.86
N PRO A 322 -9.93 -14.26 8.79
CA PRO A 322 -8.80 -15.02 8.28
C PRO A 322 -8.52 -14.77 6.79
N PHE A 323 -9.55 -14.55 5.96
CA PHE A 323 -9.35 -14.17 4.56
C PHE A 323 -8.60 -12.83 4.43
N CYS A 324 -8.86 -11.86 5.30
CA CYS A 324 -8.08 -10.61 5.35
C CYS A 324 -6.59 -10.83 5.65
N VAL A 325 -6.24 -11.92 6.35
CA VAL A 325 -4.83 -12.28 6.65
C VAL A 325 -4.19 -13.01 5.47
N ILE A 326 -4.90 -13.99 4.92
CA ILE A 326 -4.35 -14.93 3.93
C ILE A 326 -4.42 -14.36 2.51
N GLY A 327 -5.45 -13.58 2.20
CA GLY A 327 -5.71 -12.99 0.88
C GLY A 327 -4.49 -12.26 0.31
N PRO A 328 -3.89 -11.28 1.00
CA PRO A 328 -2.69 -10.59 0.54
C PRO A 328 -1.53 -11.52 0.16
N LEU A 329 -1.32 -12.58 0.94
CA LEU A 329 -0.27 -13.56 0.70
C LEU A 329 -0.61 -14.46 -0.49
N TRP A 330 -1.89 -14.82 -0.66
CA TRP A 330 -2.39 -15.57 -1.80
C TRP A 330 -2.24 -14.81 -3.11
N TRP A 331 -2.60 -13.53 -3.15
CA TRP A 331 -2.44 -12.73 -4.37
C TRP A 331 -0.96 -12.57 -4.75
N ARG A 332 -0.08 -12.33 -3.77
CA ARG A 332 1.37 -12.32 -4.03
C ARG A 332 1.87 -13.68 -4.51
N PHE A 333 1.44 -14.77 -3.90
CA PHE A 333 1.77 -16.11 -4.36
C PHE A 333 1.39 -16.32 -5.83
N LEU A 334 0.16 -15.98 -6.23
CA LEU A 334 -0.31 -16.11 -7.62
C LEU A 334 0.45 -15.21 -8.59
N GLN A 335 0.76 -13.96 -8.19
CA GLN A 335 1.58 -13.07 -9.01
C GLN A 335 2.94 -13.69 -9.33
N ASN A 336 3.57 -14.34 -8.35
CA ASN A 336 4.87 -14.97 -8.56
C ASN A 336 4.77 -16.25 -9.41
N LEU A 337 3.72 -17.04 -9.28
CA LEU A 337 3.47 -18.16 -10.20
C LEU A 337 3.27 -17.65 -11.64
N ARG A 338 2.55 -16.53 -11.81
CA ARG A 338 2.37 -15.91 -13.12
C ARG A 338 3.71 -15.50 -13.73
N GLN A 339 4.61 -14.92 -12.94
CA GLN A 339 5.96 -14.58 -13.39
C GLN A 339 6.80 -15.81 -13.78
N VAL A 340 6.63 -16.96 -13.13
CA VAL A 340 7.29 -18.23 -13.57
C VAL A 340 6.85 -18.58 -15.00
N MET A 341 5.57 -18.41 -15.30
CA MET A 341 5.00 -18.72 -16.62
C MET A 341 5.46 -17.74 -17.69
N ASP A 342 5.44 -16.44 -17.39
CA ASP A 342 5.82 -15.38 -18.33
C ASP A 342 7.31 -15.46 -18.66
N GLU A 343 8.17 -15.70 -17.66
CA GLU A 343 9.62 -15.65 -17.83
C GLU A 343 10.23 -17.01 -18.20
N ARG A 344 9.45 -18.09 -18.07
CA ARG A 344 9.87 -19.49 -18.25
C ARG A 344 11.06 -19.89 -17.38
N ARG A 345 11.08 -19.42 -16.13
CA ARG A 345 12.15 -19.70 -15.16
C ARG A 345 11.56 -19.94 -13.79
N ARG A 346 12.01 -20.99 -13.09
CA ARG A 346 11.56 -21.27 -11.71
C ARG A 346 12.13 -20.24 -10.74
N TRP A 347 13.43 -20.00 -10.77
CA TRP A 347 14.12 -19.01 -9.95
C TRP A 347 14.22 -17.67 -10.68
N PRO A 348 13.97 -16.53 -10.01
CA PRO A 348 13.65 -16.39 -8.58
C PRO A 348 12.16 -16.56 -8.24
N TYR A 349 11.26 -16.55 -9.22
CA TYR A 349 9.83 -16.35 -8.99
C TYR A 349 9.17 -17.43 -8.12
N LEU A 350 9.46 -18.71 -8.33
CA LEU A 350 8.96 -19.81 -7.50
C LEU A 350 9.51 -19.76 -6.06
N GLY A 351 10.74 -19.29 -5.86
CA GLY A 351 11.28 -19.02 -4.53
C GLY A 351 10.50 -17.90 -3.83
N ASN A 352 10.14 -16.85 -4.57
CA ASN A 352 9.33 -15.78 -4.03
C ASN A 352 7.89 -16.25 -3.74
N ALA A 353 7.30 -17.09 -4.60
CA ALA A 353 6.02 -17.73 -4.33
C ALA A 353 6.08 -18.54 -3.02
N PHE A 354 7.14 -19.34 -2.85
CA PHE A 354 7.35 -20.12 -1.64
C PHE A 354 7.48 -19.25 -0.38
N LYS A 355 8.05 -18.05 -0.49
CA LYS A 355 8.08 -17.05 0.61
C LYS A 355 6.69 -16.73 1.12
N TYR A 356 5.77 -16.39 0.23
CA TYR A 356 4.39 -16.04 0.60
C TYR A 356 3.58 -17.27 1.03
N PHE A 357 3.83 -18.43 0.42
CA PHE A 357 3.24 -19.70 0.85
C PHE A 357 3.61 -20.03 2.30
N LEU A 358 4.90 -19.99 2.66
CA LEU A 358 5.35 -20.25 4.03
C LEU A 358 4.74 -19.27 5.04
N ALA A 359 4.74 -17.97 4.72
CA ALA A 359 4.10 -16.96 5.55
C ALA A 359 2.60 -17.26 5.75
N ALA A 360 1.90 -17.67 4.68
CA ALA A 360 0.50 -18.03 4.75
C ALA A 360 0.26 -19.28 5.60
N GLN A 361 1.10 -20.31 5.51
CA GLN A 361 0.93 -21.52 6.34
C GLN A 361 1.15 -21.22 7.84
N VAL A 362 2.13 -20.37 8.18
CA VAL A 362 2.34 -19.91 9.56
C VAL A 362 1.13 -19.10 10.05
N ALA A 363 0.57 -18.24 9.21
CA ALA A 363 -0.64 -17.48 9.54
C ALA A 363 -1.88 -18.38 9.71
N VAL A 364 -2.13 -19.29 8.77
CA VAL A 364 -3.24 -20.26 8.83
C VAL A 364 -3.14 -21.09 10.11
N THR A 365 -1.98 -21.64 10.41
CA THR A 365 -1.79 -22.43 11.64
C THR A 365 -2.00 -21.56 12.90
N GLY A 366 -1.51 -20.33 12.89
CA GLY A 366 -1.71 -19.34 13.96
C GLY A 366 -3.16 -18.80 14.08
N VAL A 367 -4.02 -19.04 13.11
CA VAL A 367 -5.43 -18.61 13.15
C VAL A 367 -6.35 -19.76 13.51
N TYR A 368 -6.13 -20.94 12.92
CA TYR A 368 -7.04 -22.08 13.01
C TYR A 368 -6.64 -23.13 14.04
N TYR A 369 -5.41 -23.07 14.58
CA TYR A 369 -4.92 -24.00 15.60
C TYR A 369 -4.38 -23.26 16.84
N PRO A 370 -5.24 -22.57 17.62
CA PRO A 370 -4.82 -21.79 18.79
C PRO A 370 -4.02 -22.59 19.82
N ASN A 371 -4.34 -23.88 19.99
CA ASN A 371 -3.66 -24.79 20.91
C ASN A 371 -2.22 -25.13 20.48
N TRP A 372 -1.87 -24.87 19.22
CA TRP A 372 -0.51 -25.06 18.71
C TRP A 372 0.36 -23.82 18.91
N HIS A 373 -0.23 -22.70 19.37
CA HIS A 373 0.53 -21.49 19.69
C HIS A 373 1.54 -21.80 20.79
N GLY A 374 2.80 -21.43 20.53
CA GLY A 374 3.90 -21.73 21.44
C GLY A 374 4.37 -23.19 21.43
N SER A 375 3.78 -24.08 20.62
CA SER A 375 4.36 -25.39 20.37
C SER A 375 5.72 -25.25 19.68
N THR A 376 6.65 -26.16 19.97
CA THR A 376 7.98 -26.15 19.35
C THR A 376 7.91 -26.18 17.84
N LEU A 377 7.02 -27.01 17.27
CA LEU A 377 6.85 -27.14 15.82
C LEU A 377 6.40 -25.82 15.19
N TRP A 378 5.37 -25.17 15.75
CA TRP A 378 4.87 -23.91 15.23
C TRP A 378 5.90 -22.78 15.38
N LEU A 379 6.58 -22.71 16.52
CA LEU A 379 7.64 -21.72 16.74
C LEU A 379 8.82 -21.91 15.77
N THR A 380 9.23 -23.16 15.52
CA THR A 380 10.27 -23.45 14.53
C THR A 380 9.82 -23.06 13.12
N ALA A 381 8.59 -23.40 12.72
CA ALA A 381 8.04 -23.01 11.42
C ALA A 381 7.98 -21.49 11.26
N PHE A 382 7.54 -20.78 12.31
CA PHE A 382 7.51 -19.32 12.37
C PHE A 382 8.91 -18.73 12.19
N VAL A 383 9.90 -19.20 12.96
CA VAL A 383 11.29 -18.70 12.86
C VAL A 383 11.87 -18.97 11.47
N VAL A 384 11.68 -20.17 10.91
CA VAL A 384 12.18 -20.50 9.58
C VAL A 384 11.54 -19.63 8.51
N ALA A 385 10.22 -19.42 8.56
CA ALA A 385 9.52 -18.54 7.63
C ALA A 385 10.02 -17.09 7.74
N THR A 386 10.26 -16.59 8.95
CA THR A 386 10.81 -15.24 9.18
C THR A 386 12.24 -15.10 8.65
N LEU A 387 13.10 -16.08 8.92
CA LEU A 387 14.48 -16.10 8.42
C LEU A 387 14.53 -16.18 6.89
N TYR A 388 13.66 -16.98 6.27
CA TYR A 388 13.56 -17.05 4.81
C TYR A 388 13.17 -15.71 4.19
N GLN A 389 12.23 -15.00 4.83
CA GLN A 389 11.85 -13.66 4.39
C GLN A 389 12.95 -12.63 4.60
N ILE A 390 13.74 -12.71 5.67
CA ILE A 390 14.91 -11.84 5.89
C ILE A 390 15.96 -12.09 4.81
N TYR A 391 16.24 -13.36 4.53
CA TYR A 391 17.12 -13.75 3.43
C TYR A 391 16.64 -13.15 2.11
N TRP A 392 15.34 -13.26 1.82
CA TRP A 392 14.76 -12.72 0.60
C TRP A 392 14.97 -11.21 0.47
N ASP A 393 14.73 -10.44 1.54
CA ASP A 393 14.91 -8.98 1.50
C ASP A 393 16.37 -8.61 1.20
N ILE A 394 17.31 -9.22 1.93
CA ILE A 394 18.72 -8.88 1.83
C ILE A 394 19.29 -9.24 0.45
N PHE A 395 18.99 -10.43 -0.05
CA PHE A 395 19.65 -10.96 -1.24
C PHE A 395 18.86 -10.74 -2.53
N MET A 396 17.53 -10.79 -2.48
CA MET A 396 16.69 -10.80 -3.69
C MET A 396 16.03 -9.45 -3.93
N ASP A 397 15.37 -8.88 -2.93
CA ASP A 397 14.65 -7.61 -3.09
C ASP A 397 15.60 -6.41 -3.12
N TRP A 398 16.70 -6.46 -2.38
CA TRP A 398 17.67 -5.37 -2.35
C TRP A 398 18.98 -5.69 -3.07
N GLY A 399 19.28 -6.96 -3.35
CA GLY A 399 20.60 -7.34 -3.87
C GLY A 399 21.74 -6.72 -3.06
N LEU A 400 21.57 -6.65 -1.74
CA LEU A 400 22.33 -5.77 -0.87
C LEU A 400 23.80 -6.19 -0.81
N LEU A 401 24.04 -7.49 -0.78
CA LEU A 401 25.36 -8.08 -0.61
C LEU A 401 25.86 -8.68 -1.93
N GLU A 402 27.10 -8.34 -2.26
CA GLU A 402 27.85 -8.91 -3.37
C GLU A 402 29.04 -9.69 -2.81
N ARG A 403 29.39 -10.80 -3.45
CA ARG A 403 30.55 -11.59 -3.06
C ARG A 403 31.78 -11.08 -3.82
N SER A 404 32.65 -10.35 -3.12
CA SER A 404 33.90 -9.82 -3.67
C SER A 404 35.08 -10.44 -2.92
N SER A 405 36.04 -11.00 -3.65
CA SER A 405 37.25 -11.66 -3.10
C SER A 405 36.96 -12.68 -1.98
N GLY A 406 35.86 -13.42 -2.10
CA GLY A 406 35.46 -14.45 -1.13
C GLY A 406 34.71 -13.95 0.11
N GLN A 407 34.63 -12.63 0.32
CA GLN A 407 33.90 -12.01 1.43
C GLN A 407 32.59 -11.36 0.97
N TRP A 408 31.58 -11.39 1.83
CA TRP A 408 30.34 -10.65 1.61
C TRP A 408 30.56 -9.17 1.91
N ARG A 409 30.28 -8.30 0.94
CA ARG A 409 30.37 -6.85 1.07
C ARG A 409 29.11 -6.20 0.52
N LEU A 410 28.81 -5.00 0.98
CA LEU A 410 27.74 -4.19 0.39
C LEU A 410 28.03 -3.98 -1.10
N ARG A 411 27.02 -4.17 -1.96
CA ARG A 411 27.15 -4.05 -3.42
C ARG A 411 27.89 -2.78 -3.83
N SER A 412 28.70 -2.89 -4.87
CA SER A 412 29.56 -1.81 -5.35
C SER A 412 28.75 -0.65 -5.96
N GLU A 413 27.73 -0.96 -6.75
CA GLU A 413 26.85 0.01 -7.40
C GLU A 413 25.67 0.41 -6.51
N ARG A 414 25.56 1.70 -6.24
CA ARG A 414 24.59 2.29 -5.32
C ARG A 414 24.26 3.70 -5.77
N LEU A 415 23.00 4.10 -5.61
CA LEU A 415 22.57 5.48 -5.88
C LEU A 415 22.89 6.40 -4.69
N TYR A 416 22.97 5.86 -3.47
CA TYR A 416 23.33 6.61 -2.27
C TYR A 416 24.77 6.34 -1.83
N ASN A 417 25.50 7.41 -1.48
CA ASN A 417 26.90 7.30 -1.05
C ASN A 417 27.04 6.73 0.38
N SER A 418 26.03 6.93 1.24
CA SER A 418 26.11 6.55 2.66
C SER A 418 25.95 5.05 2.87
N ARG A 419 27.06 4.34 3.15
CA ARG A 419 27.04 2.92 3.57
C ARG A 419 26.25 2.68 4.85
N VAL A 420 26.26 3.66 5.76
CA VAL A 420 25.51 3.59 7.04
C VAL A 420 24.02 3.49 6.79
N LEU A 421 23.49 4.20 5.77
CA LEU A 421 22.08 4.14 5.42
C LEU A 421 21.64 2.72 5.09
N TYR A 422 22.39 2.01 4.24
CA TYR A 422 22.08 0.63 3.83
C TYR A 422 22.09 -0.34 5.01
N TRP A 423 23.14 -0.30 5.84
CA TRP A 423 23.24 -1.17 7.00
C TRP A 423 22.19 -0.88 8.06
N SER A 424 21.85 0.40 8.26
CA SER A 424 20.77 0.81 9.17
C SER A 424 19.41 0.30 8.68
N ILE A 425 19.08 0.48 7.41
CA ILE A 425 17.82 -0.03 6.83
C ILE A 425 17.73 -1.56 6.98
N ALA A 426 18.81 -2.27 6.63
CA ALA A 426 18.85 -3.72 6.75
C ALA A 426 18.67 -4.18 8.21
N SER A 427 19.36 -3.55 9.15
CA SER A 427 19.29 -3.89 10.58
C SER A 427 17.90 -3.61 11.16
N ILE A 428 17.32 -2.45 10.86
CA ILE A 428 15.97 -2.09 11.29
C ILE A 428 14.95 -3.07 10.71
N ASN A 429 15.05 -3.41 9.42
CA ASN A 429 14.12 -4.35 8.80
C ASN A 429 14.19 -5.74 9.41
N ILE A 430 15.38 -6.25 9.77
CA ILE A 430 15.55 -7.54 10.46
C ILE A 430 14.79 -7.54 11.78
N ILE A 431 14.97 -6.50 12.60
CA ILE A 431 14.31 -6.40 13.91
C ILE A 431 12.80 -6.29 13.76
N LEU A 432 12.34 -5.38 12.88
CA LEU A 432 10.92 -5.14 12.68
C LEU A 432 10.21 -6.28 11.94
N ARG A 433 10.94 -7.18 11.26
CA ARG A 433 10.34 -8.35 10.61
C ARG A 433 9.66 -9.28 11.60
N PHE A 434 10.29 -9.50 12.76
CA PHE A 434 9.68 -10.29 13.83
C PHE A 434 8.36 -9.64 14.30
N CYS A 435 8.33 -8.30 14.38
CA CYS A 435 7.13 -7.55 14.74
C CYS A 435 6.01 -7.74 13.70
N TRP A 436 6.34 -7.69 12.41
CA TRP A 436 5.35 -7.90 11.34
C TRP A 436 4.79 -9.32 11.33
N THR A 437 5.63 -10.35 11.47
CA THR A 437 5.14 -11.75 11.46
C THR A 437 4.18 -12.05 12.61
N LEU A 438 4.30 -11.33 13.74
CA LEU A 438 3.34 -11.43 14.85
C LEU A 438 1.97 -10.85 14.51
N THR A 439 1.86 -9.95 13.53
CA THR A 439 0.58 -9.34 13.13
C THR A 439 -0.37 -10.31 12.44
N PHE A 440 0.12 -11.47 11.98
CA PHE A 440 -0.72 -12.53 11.43
C PHE A 440 -1.48 -13.33 12.49
N ILE A 441 -1.09 -13.21 13.76
CA ILE A 441 -1.78 -13.87 14.85
C ILE A 441 -2.97 -12.99 15.24
N PRO A 442 -4.22 -13.48 15.07
CA PRO A 442 -5.38 -12.69 15.40
C PRO A 442 -5.40 -12.43 16.92
N PRO A 443 -5.66 -11.20 17.37
CA PRO A 443 -5.64 -10.85 18.79
C PRO A 443 -6.78 -11.51 19.59
N GLN A 444 -7.83 -11.89 18.87
CA GLN A 444 -9.03 -12.55 19.35
C GLN A 444 -9.34 -13.73 18.44
N TYR A 445 -9.74 -14.85 19.02
CA TYR A 445 -10.25 -15.99 18.27
C TYR A 445 -11.51 -16.52 18.95
N LEU A 446 -12.43 -17.04 18.14
CA LEU A 446 -13.59 -17.76 18.62
C LEU A 446 -13.16 -19.19 18.98
N ASN A 447 -13.36 -19.57 20.25
CA ASN A 447 -13.19 -20.94 20.70
C ASN A 447 -14.34 -21.84 20.20
N PRO A 448 -14.22 -23.17 20.31
CA PRO A 448 -15.29 -24.09 19.91
C PRO A 448 -16.65 -23.86 20.58
N ALA A 449 -16.65 -23.32 21.80
CA ALA A 449 -17.87 -22.99 22.54
C ALA A 449 -18.54 -21.68 22.07
N GLY A 450 -18.01 -21.03 21.03
CA GLY A 450 -18.54 -19.76 20.52
C GLY A 450 -18.19 -18.57 21.41
N ILE A 451 -17.13 -18.64 22.20
CA ILE A 451 -16.67 -17.57 23.08
C ILE A 451 -15.42 -16.92 22.46
N LEU A 452 -15.42 -15.59 22.33
CA LEU A 452 -14.23 -14.84 21.94
C LEU A 452 -13.20 -14.88 23.06
N ILE A 453 -12.05 -15.47 22.78
CA ILE A 453 -10.90 -15.47 23.67
C ILE A 453 -9.89 -14.44 23.17
N GLN A 454 -9.52 -13.51 24.05
CA GLN A 454 -8.46 -12.55 23.81
C GLN A 454 -7.10 -13.17 24.17
N GLN A 455 -6.22 -13.35 23.19
CA GLN A 455 -4.90 -13.96 23.43
C GLN A 455 -3.86 -12.96 23.90
N ASN A 456 -3.67 -11.86 23.16
CA ASN A 456 -2.57 -10.93 23.43
C ASN A 456 -2.93 -9.50 23.03
N LYS A 457 -3.30 -8.69 24.03
CA LYS A 457 -3.51 -7.23 23.86
C LYS A 457 -2.27 -6.51 23.31
N LEU A 458 -1.07 -7.07 23.54
CA LEU A 458 0.20 -6.52 23.08
C LEU A 458 0.32 -6.47 21.54
N ILE A 459 -0.24 -7.45 20.81
CA ILE A 459 -0.19 -7.50 19.34
C ILE A 459 -1.05 -6.39 18.69
N MET A 460 -2.04 -5.88 19.44
CA MET A 460 -2.86 -4.72 19.07
C MET A 460 -2.25 -3.38 19.48
N SER A 461 -1.03 -3.37 20.02
CA SER A 461 -0.36 -2.13 20.41
C SER A 461 -0.07 -1.26 19.18
N PRO A 462 -0.28 0.07 19.26
CA PRO A 462 0.17 1.03 18.25
C PRO A 462 1.64 0.85 17.86
N PHE A 463 2.47 0.33 18.75
CA PHE A 463 3.86 0.00 18.47
C PHE A 463 4.03 -0.94 17.27
N PHE A 464 3.28 -2.05 17.21
CA PHE A 464 3.41 -3.01 16.11
C PHE A 464 2.85 -2.45 14.80
N ALA A 465 1.89 -1.53 14.86
CA ALA A 465 1.39 -0.78 13.71
C ALA A 465 2.46 0.15 13.16
N SER A 466 3.04 0.99 14.02
CA SER A 466 4.13 1.89 13.65
C SER A 466 5.37 1.16 13.15
N ALA A 467 5.75 0.06 13.79
CA ALA A 467 6.84 -0.81 13.36
C ALA A 467 6.65 -1.29 11.92
N GLU A 468 5.44 -1.71 11.57
CA GLU A 468 5.15 -2.19 10.22
C GLU A 468 5.21 -1.08 9.16
N ILE A 469 4.66 0.10 9.48
CA ILE A 469 4.71 1.28 8.62
C ILE A 469 6.17 1.66 8.31
N VAL A 470 7.00 1.77 9.36
CA VAL A 470 8.43 2.12 9.21
C VAL A 470 9.14 1.06 8.39
N ARG A 471 8.93 -0.22 8.69
CA ARG A 471 9.57 -1.33 7.98
C ARG A 471 9.24 -1.31 6.48
N ARG A 472 7.96 -1.18 6.11
CA ARG A 472 7.54 -1.17 4.70
C ARG A 472 8.09 0.04 3.95
N THR A 473 8.13 1.20 4.60
CA THR A 473 8.71 2.43 4.05
C THR A 473 10.19 2.24 3.72
N LEU A 474 10.99 1.74 4.68
CA LEU A 474 12.42 1.51 4.48
C LEU A 474 12.70 0.39 3.46
N TRP A 475 11.90 -0.68 3.47
CA TRP A 475 11.98 -1.74 2.46
C TRP A 475 11.73 -1.19 1.05
N GLY A 476 10.70 -0.35 0.89
CA GLY A 476 10.35 0.25 -0.39
C GLY A 476 11.49 1.11 -0.94
N TRP A 477 12.15 1.88 -0.08
CA TRP A 477 13.28 2.73 -0.45
C TRP A 477 14.40 1.94 -1.15
N LEU A 478 14.90 0.87 -0.54
CA LEU A 478 15.96 0.05 -1.16
C LEU A 478 15.44 -0.81 -2.32
N ARG A 479 14.18 -1.24 -2.27
CA ARG A 479 13.57 -2.03 -3.36
C ARG A 479 13.49 -1.25 -4.65
N PHE A 480 13.07 0.01 -4.60
CA PHE A 480 13.07 0.92 -5.75
C PHE A 480 14.48 1.13 -6.28
N GLU A 481 15.45 1.35 -5.38
CA GLU A 481 16.84 1.55 -5.76
C GLU A 481 17.39 0.39 -6.55
N TYR A 482 17.14 -0.81 -6.06
CA TYR A 482 17.63 -1.98 -6.74
C TYR A 482 16.95 -2.20 -8.10
N GLU A 483 15.66 -1.90 -8.22
CA GLU A 483 14.97 -2.04 -9.50
C GLU A 483 15.47 -1.03 -10.53
N ALA A 484 15.66 0.23 -10.14
CA ALA A 484 16.20 1.26 -11.04
C ALA A 484 17.58 0.87 -11.59
N LEU A 485 18.46 0.34 -10.73
CA LEU A 485 19.78 -0.14 -11.14
C LEU A 485 19.70 -1.33 -12.11
N LYS A 486 18.74 -2.26 -11.92
CA LYS A 486 18.55 -3.38 -12.86
C LYS A 486 18.11 -2.89 -14.23
N VAL A 487 17.10 -2.03 -14.26
CA VAL A 487 16.53 -1.50 -15.51
C VAL A 487 17.60 -0.70 -16.27
N GLN A 488 18.38 0.13 -15.57
CA GLN A 488 19.52 0.85 -16.16
C GLN A 488 20.55 -0.09 -16.80
N LYS A 489 20.93 -1.19 -16.11
CA LYS A 489 21.88 -2.17 -16.65
C LYS A 489 21.35 -2.87 -17.88
N ASP A 490 20.09 -3.27 -17.85
CA ASP A 490 19.46 -3.97 -18.97
C ASP A 490 19.36 -3.06 -20.20
N GLU A 491 19.09 -1.77 -20.02
CA GLU A 491 19.15 -0.77 -21.09
C GLU A 491 20.55 -0.59 -21.65
N GLY A 492 21.55 -0.34 -20.80
CA GLY A 492 22.93 -0.19 -21.24
C GLY A 492 23.43 -1.42 -22.01
N ARG A 493 22.98 -2.62 -21.63
CA ARG A 493 23.28 -3.85 -22.35
C ARG A 493 22.64 -3.89 -23.74
N ARG A 494 21.36 -3.53 -23.88
CA ARG A 494 20.66 -3.52 -25.18
C ARG A 494 21.27 -2.52 -26.17
N VAL A 495 21.66 -1.35 -25.67
CA VAL A 495 22.37 -0.34 -26.48
C VAL A 495 23.70 -0.89 -26.98
N ASN A 496 24.46 -1.57 -26.12
CA ASN A 496 25.74 -2.19 -26.51
C ASN A 496 25.58 -3.38 -27.47
N GLU A 497 24.42 -4.06 -27.47
CA GLU A 497 24.10 -5.19 -28.35
C GLU A 497 23.59 -4.74 -29.74
N GLY A 498 23.45 -3.42 -29.99
CA GLY A 498 23.20 -2.87 -31.34
C GLY A 498 21.73 -2.84 -31.77
N ASP A 499 20.77 -2.92 -30.84
CA ASP A 499 19.34 -2.71 -31.15
C ASP A 499 19.09 -1.23 -31.50
N GLU A 500 19.13 -0.90 -32.80
CA GLU A 500 18.92 0.46 -33.35
C GLU A 500 17.55 1.08 -32.98
N SER A 501 16.60 0.27 -32.50
CA SER A 501 15.26 0.71 -32.06
C SER A 501 15.25 1.55 -30.77
N TYR A 502 16.33 1.60 -30.00
CA TYR A 502 16.37 2.26 -28.68
C TYR A 502 17.35 3.43 -28.58
N VAL A 503 17.86 3.92 -29.72
CA VAL A 503 18.90 4.98 -29.77
C VAL A 503 18.39 6.36 -29.34
N ALA A 504 17.10 6.52 -29.05
CA ALA A 504 16.50 7.78 -28.60
C ALA A 504 16.21 7.80 -27.08
N ASP A 505 17.23 7.64 -26.25
CA ASP A 505 17.25 8.27 -24.92
C ASP A 505 18.63 8.11 -24.27
N GLY A 506 19.44 9.17 -24.32
CA GLY A 506 20.65 9.29 -23.51
C GLY A 506 20.31 9.42 -22.03
N LEU A 507 19.88 8.33 -21.40
CA LEU A 507 19.58 8.23 -19.97
C LEU A 507 20.86 7.95 -19.17
N GLU A 508 21.73 8.95 -19.07
CA GLU A 508 22.82 8.92 -18.09
C GLU A 508 22.28 9.20 -16.69
N LEU A 509 22.00 8.14 -15.94
CA LEU A 509 22.18 8.22 -14.49
C LEU A 509 23.70 8.28 -14.26
N ALA A 510 24.21 9.43 -13.82
CA ALA A 510 25.60 9.49 -13.36
C ALA A 510 25.71 8.66 -12.07
N PRO A 511 26.37 7.48 -12.06
CA PRO A 511 26.85 6.95 -10.80
C PRO A 511 27.78 8.01 -10.20
N MET A 512 27.53 8.42 -8.95
CA MET A 512 28.41 9.41 -8.31
C MET A 512 29.85 8.92 -8.35
N GLU A 513 30.75 9.80 -8.80
CA GLU A 513 32.18 9.54 -8.95
C GLU A 513 32.74 8.77 -7.76
N LYS A 514 33.41 7.66 -8.08
CA LYS A 514 34.15 6.87 -7.10
C LYS A 514 35.20 7.79 -6.48
N MET A 515 35.17 7.94 -5.16
CA MET A 515 36.24 8.61 -4.44
C MET A 515 37.53 7.78 -4.64
N ASP A 516 38.48 8.35 -5.37
CA ASP A 516 39.75 7.73 -5.73
C ASP A 516 40.48 7.18 -4.51
N THR A 517 40.58 5.87 -4.46
CA THR A 517 41.65 5.19 -3.74
C THR A 517 42.22 4.13 -4.67
N ALA A 518 43.33 4.53 -5.30
CA ALA A 518 44.36 3.73 -5.97
C ALA A 518 43.90 2.54 -6.83
N GLU A 519 44.08 2.73 -8.15
CA GLU A 519 44.21 1.73 -9.20
C GLU A 519 44.19 0.26 -8.76
N SER A 520 43.03 -0.37 -8.93
CA SER A 520 43.00 -1.75 -9.43
C SER A 520 42.14 -1.74 -10.68
N LYS A 521 42.72 -2.20 -11.79
CA LYS A 521 42.01 -2.44 -13.06
C LYS A 521 40.66 -3.07 -12.76
N PRO A 522 39.56 -2.66 -13.42
CA PRO A 522 38.32 -3.41 -13.33
C PRO A 522 38.64 -4.80 -13.89
N SER A 523 38.83 -5.78 -13.02
CA SER A 523 38.63 -7.15 -13.42
C SER A 523 37.22 -7.17 -13.95
N ILE A 524 37.08 -7.41 -15.25
CA ILE A 524 35.85 -7.87 -15.89
C ILE A 524 35.55 -9.20 -15.20
N ILE A 525 34.97 -9.08 -14.00
CA ILE A 525 34.17 -10.10 -13.41
C ILE A 525 32.84 -9.75 -14.02
N GLU A 526 32.56 -10.37 -15.16
CA GLU A 526 31.22 -10.92 -15.37
C GLU A 526 30.74 -11.30 -13.97
N PHE A 527 29.74 -10.58 -13.45
CA PHE A 527 28.89 -11.19 -12.45
C PHE A 527 28.29 -12.35 -13.20
N THR A 528 29.02 -13.47 -13.19
CA THR A 528 28.57 -14.73 -13.70
C THR A 528 27.29 -14.86 -12.92
N ARG A 529 26.15 -14.71 -13.62
CA ARG A 529 25.01 -15.52 -13.28
C ARG A 529 25.65 -16.88 -13.07
N HIS A 530 25.85 -17.29 -11.82
CA HIS A 530 25.90 -18.70 -11.48
C HIS A 530 24.49 -19.25 -11.71
N THR A 531 23.98 -19.08 -12.92
CA THR A 531 23.35 -20.13 -13.65
C THR A 531 24.48 -20.70 -14.53
N GLN A 532 25.33 -21.61 -14.04
CA GLN A 532 24.98 -23.02 -14.28
C GLN A 532 23.47 -23.10 -14.40
N VAL A 533 22.95 -22.99 -15.63
CA VAL A 533 21.56 -23.26 -15.90
C VAL A 533 21.36 -24.67 -15.41
N ASN A 534 21.03 -24.80 -14.12
CA ASN A 534 20.55 -26.03 -13.55
C ASN A 534 19.40 -26.34 -14.50
N SER A 535 19.45 -27.49 -15.16
CA SER A 535 18.39 -27.92 -16.07
C SER A 535 17.00 -27.76 -15.42
N TRP A 536 16.94 -27.78 -14.08
CA TRP A 536 15.75 -27.49 -13.29
C TRP A 536 15.27 -26.03 -13.29
N ASN A 537 16.12 -25.02 -13.48
CA ASN A 537 15.68 -23.63 -13.46
C ASN A 537 14.98 -23.20 -14.76
N ASP A 538 15.49 -23.71 -15.89
CA ASP A 538 15.01 -23.35 -17.22
C ASP A 538 13.75 -24.14 -17.57
N MET A 539 12.70 -23.44 -18.01
CA MET A 539 11.43 -24.01 -18.46
C MET A 539 11.16 -23.71 -19.94
N SER A 540 12.15 -23.18 -20.67
CA SER A 540 12.02 -22.86 -22.09
C SER A 540 11.67 -24.07 -22.97
N SER A 541 12.07 -25.27 -22.54
CA SER A 541 11.77 -26.54 -23.21
C SER A 541 10.38 -27.12 -22.91
N LEU A 542 9.64 -26.55 -21.96
CA LEU A 542 8.33 -27.05 -21.53
C LEU A 542 7.20 -26.33 -22.26
N ASN A 543 6.20 -27.10 -22.69
CA ASN A 543 4.98 -26.56 -23.27
C ASN A 543 4.12 -25.86 -22.20
N ASP A 544 3.30 -24.90 -22.60
CA ASP A 544 2.46 -24.08 -21.71
C ASP A 544 1.59 -24.92 -20.78
N THR A 545 1.00 -26.00 -21.29
CA THR A 545 0.19 -26.93 -20.50
C THR A 545 0.99 -27.63 -19.42
N GLN A 546 2.26 -27.97 -19.67
CA GLN A 546 3.13 -28.60 -18.68
C GLN A 546 3.51 -27.61 -17.57
N VAL A 547 3.85 -26.38 -17.96
CA VAL A 547 4.14 -25.30 -17.01
C VAL A 547 2.90 -25.01 -16.14
N LEU A 548 1.73 -24.86 -16.75
CA LEU A 548 0.47 -24.66 -16.06
C LEU A 548 0.12 -25.79 -15.10
N LEU A 549 0.31 -27.04 -15.52
CA LEU A 549 0.07 -28.21 -14.67
C LEU A 549 0.96 -28.16 -13.43
N GLU A 550 2.26 -27.90 -13.60
CA GLU A 550 3.18 -27.77 -12.47
C GLU A 550 2.77 -26.63 -11.53
N LEU A 551 2.45 -25.46 -12.07
CA LEU A 551 2.06 -24.29 -11.26
C LEU A 551 0.73 -24.52 -10.53
N SER A 552 -0.21 -25.25 -11.16
CA SER A 552 -1.50 -25.59 -10.57
C SER A 552 -1.37 -26.47 -9.32
N VAL A 553 -0.36 -27.35 -9.27
CA VAL A 553 -0.10 -28.19 -8.09
C VAL A 553 0.19 -27.33 -6.86
N TYR A 554 1.02 -26.29 -7.01
CA TYR A 554 1.31 -25.38 -5.89
C TYR A 554 0.07 -24.59 -5.46
N ALA A 555 -0.72 -24.09 -6.42
CA ALA A 555 -1.95 -23.36 -6.12
C ALA A 555 -3.01 -24.21 -5.42
N VAL A 556 -3.24 -25.44 -5.91
CA VAL A 556 -4.15 -26.40 -5.28
C VAL A 556 -3.67 -26.77 -3.88
N THR A 557 -2.36 -26.99 -3.70
CA THR A 557 -1.78 -27.31 -2.38
C THR A 557 -2.02 -26.20 -1.37
N PHE A 558 -1.79 -24.94 -1.76
CA PHE A 558 -2.06 -23.77 -0.91
C PHE A 558 -3.52 -23.75 -0.44
N VAL A 559 -4.46 -23.84 -1.39
CA VAL A 559 -5.89 -23.75 -1.08
C VAL A 559 -6.36 -24.97 -0.27
N ALA A 560 -5.89 -26.17 -0.60
CA ALA A 560 -6.25 -27.39 0.11
C ALA A 560 -5.82 -27.32 1.59
N LEU A 561 -4.60 -26.87 1.89
CA LEU A 561 -4.13 -26.72 3.27
C LEU A 561 -4.97 -25.70 4.04
N TRP A 562 -5.38 -24.61 3.40
CA TRP A 562 -6.27 -23.64 4.04
C TRP A 562 -7.66 -24.24 4.30
N LEU A 563 -8.26 -24.91 3.32
CA LEU A 563 -9.57 -25.56 3.49
C LEU A 563 -9.55 -26.65 4.57
N VAL A 564 -8.47 -27.42 4.67
CA VAL A 564 -8.27 -28.41 5.74
C VAL A 564 -8.22 -27.71 7.10
N ALA A 565 -7.52 -26.59 7.22
CA ALA A 565 -7.47 -25.81 8.46
C ALA A 565 -8.85 -25.24 8.86
N VAL A 566 -9.62 -24.74 7.89
CA VAL A 566 -11.00 -24.28 8.10
C VAL A 566 -11.89 -25.44 8.55
N ALA A 567 -11.83 -26.58 7.86
CA ALA A 567 -12.63 -27.76 8.18
C ALA A 567 -12.29 -28.31 9.57
N HIS A 568 -11.01 -28.41 9.91
CA HIS A 568 -10.59 -28.86 11.23
C HIS A 568 -11.14 -27.97 12.36
N ARG A 569 -11.18 -26.65 12.16
CA ARG A 569 -11.79 -25.73 13.14
C ARG A 569 -13.30 -25.93 13.31
N SER A 570 -14.00 -26.45 12.30
CA SER A 570 -15.43 -26.80 12.42
C SER A 570 -15.69 -28.10 13.20
N THR A 571 -14.67 -28.95 13.35
CA THR A 571 -14.77 -30.25 14.02
C THR A 571 -14.29 -30.25 15.48
N GLN A 572 -13.66 -29.15 15.92
CA GLN A 572 -13.31 -28.91 17.32
C GLN A 572 -14.45 -28.21 18.04
#